data_AF-A0A7K2VF95-F1
#
_entry.id   AF-A0A7K2VF95-F1
#
_cell.length_a   1.000
_cell.length_b   1.000
_cell.length_c   1.000
_cell.angle_alpha   90.00
_cell.angle_beta   90.00
_cell.angle_gamma   90.00
#
_symmetry.space_group_name_H-M   'P 1'
#
loop_
_entity.id
_entity.type
_entity.pdbx_description
1 polymer ?
#
loop_
_entity_poly.entity_id
_entity_poly.type
_entity_poly.pdbx_seq_one_letter_code
_entity_poly.pdbx_strand_id
1 'polypeptide(L)' 'MWWNFVGRTQEEIKGAREEWMRGSRFGEVKGYEGDRLLAPELPSVPLKPRGRVR' A
#
# COMPACT_ATOMS: atom_id res chain seq x y z
N MET A 1 -0.94 -0.49 9.47
CA MET A 1 -1.27 -1.33 8.29
C MET A 1 -2.53 -0.76 7.67
N TRP A 2 -2.54 -0.65 6.35
CA TRP A 2 -3.72 -0.32 5.56
C TRP A 2 -3.59 -1.06 4.23
N TRP A 3 -4.66 -1.72 3.79
CA TRP A 3 -4.61 -2.66 2.66
C TRP A 3 -3.43 -3.64 2.78
N ASN A 4 -2.68 -3.85 1.70
CA ASN A 4 -1.50 -4.71 1.64
C ASN A 4 -0.20 -4.01 2.12
N PHE A 5 -0.28 -2.79 2.66
CA PHE A 5 0.89 -2.03 3.10
C PHE A 5 1.06 -2.05 4.62
N VAL A 6 2.28 -2.39 5.05
CA VAL A 6 2.73 -2.32 6.45
C VAL A 6 3.90 -1.34 6.52
N GLY A 7 3.63 -0.16 7.04
CA GLY A 7 4.63 0.85 7.39
C GLY A 7 4.58 1.17 8.89
N ARG A 8 5.63 1.84 9.36
CA ARG A 8 5.76 2.44 10.68
C ARG A 8 5.05 3.79 10.76
N THR A 9 4.94 4.51 9.63
CA THR A 9 4.26 5.81 9.54
C THR A 9 3.22 5.85 8.42
N GLN A 10 2.37 6.88 8.42
CA GLN A 10 1.37 7.08 7.37
C GLN A 10 2.02 7.52 6.05
N GLU A 11 3.11 8.28 6.13
CA GLU A 11 3.89 8.76 5.00
C GLU A 11 4.52 7.59 4.23
N GLU A 12 5.04 6.58 4.94
CA GLU A 12 5.55 5.35 4.33
C GLU A 12 4.44 4.61 3.55
N ILE A 13 3.22 4.56 4.11
CA ILE A 13 2.06 3.92 3.45
C ILE A 13 1.62 4.75 2.23
N LYS A 14 1.62 6.09 2.32
CA LYS A 14 1.29 6.97 1.19
C LYS A 14 2.29 6.82 0.05
N GLY A 15 3.59 6.82 0.36
CA GLY A 15 4.64 6.59 -0.63
C GLY A 15 4.50 5.24 -1.32
N ALA A 16 4.31 4.16 -0.55
CA ALA A 16 4.11 2.83 -1.10
C ALA A 16 2.87 2.74 -2.03
N ARG A 17 1.77 3.42 -1.65
CA ARG A 17 0.58 3.52 -2.51
C ARG A 17 0.89 4.23 -3.83
N GLU A 18 1.58 5.37 -3.78
CA GLU A 18 1.92 6.12 -4.99
C GLU A 18 2.83 5.31 -5.92
N GLU A 19 3.83 4.62 -5.38
CA GLU A 19 4.73 3.76 -6.15
C GLU A 19 4.03 2.56 -6.77
N TRP A 20 3.04 1.99 -6.07
CA TRP A 20 2.19 0.93 -6.61
C TRP A 20 1.36 1.43 -7.79
N MET A 21 0.75 2.62 -7.66
CA MET A 21 -0.05 3.23 -8.72
C MET A 21 0.80 3.63 -9.94
N ARG A 22 2.04 4.09 -9.73
CA ARG A 22 3.00 4.39 -10.80
C ARG A 22 3.59 3.12 -11.43
N GLY A 23 3.60 2.01 -10.70
CA GLY A 23 4.21 0.76 -11.15
C GLY A 23 5.73 0.74 -11.17
N SER A 24 6.39 1.64 -10.45
CA SER A 24 7.84 1.84 -10.54
C SER A 24 8.67 1.01 -9.56
N ARG A 25 8.07 0.57 -8.44
CA ARG A 25 8.80 -0.15 -7.36
C ARG A 25 8.48 -1.63 -7.27
N PHE A 26 7.21 -1.99 -7.47
CA PHE A 26 6.74 -3.36 -7.33
C PHE A 26 6.76 -3.99 -8.71
N GLY A 27 7.48 -5.10 -8.84
CA GLY A 27 7.70 -5.77 -10.11
C GLY A 27 6.41 -6.19 -10.81
N GLU A 28 6.56 -6.68 -12.04
CA GLU A 28 5.47 -7.17 -12.85
C GLU A 28 5.28 -8.68 -12.67
N VAL A 29 4.03 -9.11 -12.57
CA VAL A 29 3.68 -10.54 -12.55
C VAL A 29 3.35 -10.95 -13.98
N LYS A 30 4.21 -11.77 -14.57
CA LYS A 30 4.01 -12.30 -15.94
C LYS A 30 3.09 -13.53 -15.91
N GLY A 31 2.28 -13.68 -16.96
CA GLY A 31 1.39 -14.83 -17.13
C GLY A 31 0.08 -14.75 -16.35
N TYR A 32 -0.25 -13.59 -15.77
CA TYR A 32 -1.57 -13.32 -15.20
C TYR A 32 -2.41 -12.56 -16.23
N GLU A 33 -3.52 -13.16 -16.67
CA GLU A 33 -4.47 -12.55 -17.60
C GLU A 33 -5.48 -11.70 -16.83
N GLY A 34 -5.05 -10.51 -16.43
CA GLY A 34 -5.91 -9.53 -15.76
C GLY A 34 -5.19 -8.23 -15.43
N ASP A 35 -5.97 -7.18 -15.24
CA ASP A 35 -5.42 -5.86 -14.89
C ASP A 35 -4.82 -5.85 -13.48
N ARG A 36 -3.82 -4.99 -13.29
CA ARG A 36 -3.27 -4.71 -11.96
C ARG A 36 -4.35 -4.09 -11.08
N LEU A 37 -4.53 -4.63 -9.88
CA LEU A 37 -5.42 -4.07 -8.87
C LEU A 37 -4.96 -2.66 -8.46
N LEU A 38 -5.86 -1.69 -8.54
CA LEU A 38 -5.60 -0.33 -8.07
C LEU A 38 -5.70 -0.25 -6.55
N ALA A 39 -4.77 0.48 -5.92
CA ALA A 39 -4.83 0.72 -4.49
C ALA A 39 -5.98 1.69 -4.17
N PRO A 40 -6.84 1.40 -3.17
CA PRO A 40 -7.93 2.30 -2.77
C PRO A 40 -7.42 3.68 -2.34
N GLU A 41 -8.27 4.68 -2.24
CA GLU A 41 -7.85 5.97 -1.65
C GLU A 41 -7.52 5.84 -0.17
N LEU A 42 -6.53 6.60 0.30
CA LEU A 42 -6.24 6.67 1.72
C LEU A 42 -7.36 7.43 2.43
N PRO A 43 -7.76 7.00 3.64
CA PRO A 43 -8.72 7.75 4.43
C PRO A 43 -8.16 9.13 4.77
N SER A 44 -9.06 10.12 4.87
CA SER A 44 -8.70 11.49 5.29
C SER A 44 -8.27 11.59 6.75
N VAL A 45 -8.57 10.58 7.56
CA VAL A 45 -8.19 10.50 8.97
C VAL A 45 -6.85 9.78 9.16
N PRO A 46 -6.08 10.12 10.21
CA PRO A 46 -4.84 9.42 10.52
C PRO A 46 -5.04 7.92 10.76
N LEU A 47 -4.16 7.11 10.19
CA LEU A 47 -4.17 5.66 10.41
C LEU A 47 -3.74 5.36 11.85
N LYS A 48 -4.57 4.60 12.58
CA LYS A 48 -4.26 4.17 13.95
C LYS A 48 -3.18 3.08 13.96
N PRO A 49 -2.02 3.30 14.61
CA PRO A 49 -1.02 2.25 14.78
C PRO A 49 -1.60 1.08 15.58
N ARG A 50 -1.30 -0.15 15.16
CA ARG A 50 -1.59 -1.32 15.99
C ARG A 50 -0.40 -1.53 16.93
N GLY A 51 -0.67 -1.43 18.24
CA GLY A 51 0.35 -1.67 19.27
C GLY A 51 0.86 -3.11 19.25
N ARG A 52 2.09 -3.31 19.73
CA ARG A 52 2.67 -4.65 19.87
C ARG A 52 2.11 -5.31 21.13
N VAL A 53 1.30 -6.35 20.98
CA VAL A 53 0.96 -7.24 22.10
C VAL A 53 2.12 -8.22 22.25
N ARG A 54 2.66 -8.35 23.46
CA ARG A 54 3.74 -9.30 23.79
C ARG A 54 3.16 -10.64 24.19
#